data_AF-A0A7V7C2U8-F1
#
_entry.id   AF-A0A7V7C2U8-F1
#
_cell.length_a   1.000
_cell.length_b   1.000
_cell.length_c   1.000
_cell.angle_alpha   90.00
_cell.angle_beta   90.00
_cell.angle_gamma   90.00
#
_symmetry.space_group_name_H-M   'P 1'
#
loop_
_entity.id
_entity.type
_entity.pdbx_description
1 polymer ?
#
loop_
_entity_poly.entity_id
_entity_poly.type
_entity_poly.pdbx_seq_one_letter_code
_entity_poly.pdbx_strand_id
1 'polypeptide(L)'
;NTSLAAAFALAQEYSQDDVIVVQETEYTGAGKHHQAQLAFAKTMGIDVRFGDPEEEIPGKSIVLPDSAGKIRAREYDLDRARRSLIRNATQRADFLTADDLDFLAAEVNRDREYVQEVLREINKKWEEN
;
A
#
# COMPACT_ATOMS: atom_id res chain seq x y z
N ASN A 1 3.73 -5.98 -10.93
CA ASN A 1 4.88 -6.67 -10.33
C ASN A 1 4.95 -6.47 -8.81
N THR A 2 3.87 -6.03 -8.15
CA THR A 2 3.94 -5.60 -6.74
C THR A 2 3.98 -6.80 -5.80
N SER A 3 3.17 -7.83 -6.07
CA SER A 3 3.14 -9.06 -5.29
C SER A 3 4.50 -9.78 -5.33
N LEU A 4 5.13 -9.85 -6.51
CA LEU A 4 6.45 -10.46 -6.66
C LEU A 4 7.54 -9.68 -5.93
N ALA A 5 7.54 -8.35 -6.03
CA ALA A 5 8.51 -7.50 -5.32
C ALA A 5 8.37 -7.64 -3.79
N ALA A 6 7.14 -7.66 -3.28
CA ALA A 6 6.87 -7.91 -1.87
C ALA A 6 7.35 -9.30 -1.43
N ALA A 7 7.14 -10.33 -2.25
CA ALA A 7 7.60 -11.67 -1.97
C ALA A 7 9.14 -11.79 -1.93
N PHE A 8 9.87 -11.05 -2.77
CA PHE A 8 11.33 -10.99 -2.69
C PHE A 8 11.83 -10.34 -1.39
N ALA A 9 11.14 -9.31 -0.91
CA ALA A 9 11.45 -8.71 0.38
C ALA A 9 11.17 -9.73 1.51
N LEU A 10 10.00 -10.37 1.48
CA LEU A 10 9.59 -11.35 2.48
C LEU A 10 10.53 -12.57 2.51
N ALA A 11 10.92 -13.10 1.35
CA ALA A 11 11.79 -14.27 1.23
C ALA A 11 13.15 -14.09 1.92
N GLN A 12 13.63 -12.85 2.08
CA GLN A 12 14.88 -12.57 2.79
C GLN A 12 14.81 -12.87 4.29
N GLU A 13 13.60 -13.01 4.85
CA GLU A 13 13.34 -13.33 6.25
C GLU A 13 13.13 -14.84 6.50
N TYR A 14 13.12 -15.65 5.43
CA TYR A 14 12.83 -17.09 5.46
C TYR A 14 14.08 -17.93 5.22
N SER A 15 13.98 -19.23 5.49
CA SER A 15 15.05 -20.20 5.19
C SER A 15 15.10 -20.50 3.69
N GLN A 16 16.26 -20.94 3.22
CA GLN A 16 16.46 -21.27 1.80
C GLN A 16 15.49 -22.35 1.27
N ASP A 17 15.04 -23.25 2.14
CA ASP A 17 14.14 -24.36 1.78
C ASP A 17 12.65 -24.00 1.89
N ASP A 18 12.33 -22.80 2.40
CA ASP A 18 10.95 -22.34 2.50
C ASP A 18 10.41 -21.90 1.13
N VAL A 19 9.14 -22.21 0.85
CA VAL A 19 8.50 -21.92 -0.43
C VAL A 19 7.41 -20.87 -0.26
N ILE A 20 7.56 -19.75 -0.95
CA ILE A 20 6.55 -18.69 -1.04
C ILE A 20 5.84 -18.79 -2.38
N VAL A 21 4.52 -19.05 -2.34
CA VAL A 21 3.68 -19.07 -3.54
C VAL A 21 3.08 -17.68 -3.75
N VAL A 22 3.45 -17.04 -4.85
CA VAL A 22 2.93 -15.73 -5.25
C VAL A 22 2.07 -15.92 -6.48
N GLN A 23 0.88 -15.33 -6.47
CA GLN A 23 0.05 -15.20 -7.66
C GLN A 23 -0.09 -13.71 -7.98
N GLU A 24 0.14 -13.37 -9.25
CA GLU A 24 -0.09 -12.03 -9.75
C GLU A 24 -0.90 -12.12 -11.04
N THR A 25 -2.01 -11.40 -11.09
CA THR A 25 -2.80 -11.24 -12.31
C THR A 25 -2.15 -10.16 -13.16
N GLU A 26 -1.39 -10.54 -14.19
CA GLU A 26 -0.84 -9.57 -15.13
C GLU A 26 -1.82 -9.32 -16.28
N TYR A 27 -2.26 -8.07 -16.41
CA TYR A 27 -2.96 -7.60 -17.61
C TYR A 27 -1.93 -7.30 -18.69
N THR A 28 -1.83 -8.17 -19.70
CA THR A 28 -0.91 -8.02 -20.84
C THR A 28 -1.41 -6.92 -21.78
N GLY A 29 -1.13 -5.66 -21.44
CA GLY A 29 -1.44 -4.49 -22.27
C GLY A 29 -0.15 -3.89 -22.87
N ALA A 30 -0.13 -3.74 -24.20
CA ALA A 30 0.89 -2.98 -24.92
C ALA A 30 1.02 -1.56 -24.34
N GLY A 31 2.25 -1.14 -23.98
CA GLY A 31 2.53 0.21 -23.45
C GLY A 31 3.41 0.26 -22.20
N LYS A 32 3.72 -0.88 -21.56
CA LYS A 32 4.57 -0.94 -20.35
C LYS A 32 6.01 -1.40 -20.66
N HIS A 33 6.59 -0.94 -21.76
CA HIS A 33 8.02 -1.21 -22.02
C HIS A 33 8.86 -0.39 -21.05
N HIS A 34 9.23 -0.98 -19.91
CA HIS A 34 10.07 -0.34 -18.88
C HIS A 34 11.33 0.29 -19.48
N GLN A 35 11.95 -0.35 -20.48
CA GLN A 35 13.11 0.19 -21.18
C GLN A 35 12.83 1.51 -21.91
N ALA A 36 11.67 1.66 -22.56
CA ALA A 36 11.28 2.91 -23.21
C ALA A 36 11.01 4.03 -22.18
N GLN A 37 10.42 3.68 -21.03
CA GLN A 37 10.19 4.63 -19.92
C GLN A 37 11.50 5.10 -19.31
N LEU A 38 12.46 4.20 -19.07
CA LEU A 38 13.79 4.55 -18.56
C LEU A 38 14.59 5.37 -19.57
N ALA A 39 14.52 5.03 -20.86
CA ALA A 39 15.14 5.83 -21.92
C ALA A 39 14.57 7.25 -21.95
N PHE A 40 13.25 7.39 -21.90
CA PHE A 40 12.59 8.69 -21.85
C PHE A 40 12.97 9.48 -20.58
N ALA A 41 13.01 8.85 -19.41
CA ALA A 41 13.46 9.47 -18.17
C ALA A 41 14.88 10.04 -18.30
N LYS A 42 15.82 9.27 -18.88
CA LYS A 42 17.17 9.74 -19.18
C LYS A 42 17.17 10.96 -20.10
N THR A 43 16.34 10.97 -21.16
CA THR A 43 16.23 12.14 -22.05
C THR A 43 15.67 13.38 -21.36
N MET A 44 14.86 13.20 -20.31
CA MET A 44 14.34 14.28 -19.47
C MET A 44 15.32 14.74 -18.38
N GLY A 45 16.55 14.21 -18.36
CA GLY A 45 17.58 14.59 -17.38
C GLY A 45 17.47 13.88 -16.03
N ILE A 46 16.67 12.82 -15.92
CA ILE A 46 16.60 11.99 -14.72
C ILE A 46 17.85 11.10 -14.65
N ASP A 47 18.51 11.07 -13.49
CA ASP A 47 19.63 10.16 -13.21
C ASP A 47 19.11 8.73 -13.04
N VAL A 48 19.46 7.83 -13.97
CA VAL A 48 19.05 6.41 -13.92
C VAL A 48 20.28 5.54 -13.73
N ARG A 49 20.40 4.91 -12.56
CA ARG A 49 21.58 4.12 -12.16
C ARG A 49 21.20 2.89 -11.35
N PHE A 50 22.15 1.98 -11.19
CA PHE A 50 22.06 0.90 -10.20
C PHE A 50 22.64 1.37 -8.85
N GLY A 51 22.03 0.98 -7.74
CA GLY A 51 22.44 1.39 -6.40
C GLY A 51 21.46 0.96 -5.31
N ASP A 52 21.33 1.74 -4.23
CA ASP A 52 20.31 1.56 -3.20
C ASP A 52 19.04 2.36 -3.55
N PRO A 53 17.88 1.71 -3.75
CA PRO A 53 16.61 2.39 -4.03
C PRO A 53 16.20 3.46 -3.00
N GLU A 54 16.68 3.38 -1.75
CA GLU A 54 16.40 4.40 -0.72
C GLU A 54 17.06 5.76 -1.00
N GLU A 55 18.03 5.82 -1.90
CA GLU A 55 18.65 7.07 -2.36
C GLU A 55 17.84 7.77 -3.48
N GLU A 56 16.73 7.17 -3.93
CA GLU A 56 15.91 7.73 -4.99
C GLU A 56 15.25 9.06 -4.56
N ILE A 57 15.30 10.06 -5.45
CA ILE A 57 14.65 11.35 -5.23
C ILE A 57 13.63 11.59 -6.36
N PRO A 58 12.33 11.70 -6.04
CA PRO A 58 11.28 11.95 -7.02
C PRO A 58 11.60 13.14 -7.94
N GLY A 59 11.51 12.90 -9.24
CA GLY A 59 11.78 13.92 -10.27
C GLY A 59 13.25 14.25 -10.49
N LYS A 60 14.19 13.54 -9.84
CA LYS A 60 15.63 13.72 -10.04
C LYS A 60 16.35 12.44 -10.40
N SER A 61 16.02 11.32 -9.76
CA SER A 61 16.68 10.03 -10.00
C SER A 61 15.68 8.87 -10.03
N ILE A 62 16.10 7.78 -10.66
CA ILE A 62 15.51 6.43 -10.58
C ILE A 62 16.67 5.49 -10.22
N VAL A 63 16.62 4.88 -9.04
CA VAL A 63 17.71 4.02 -8.55
C VAL A 63 17.26 2.57 -8.56
N LEU A 64 17.76 1.81 -9.55
CA LEU A 64 17.49 0.38 -9.67
C LEU A 64 18.33 -0.38 -8.63
N PRO A 65 17.78 -1.41 -7.96
CA PRO A 65 18.56 -2.18 -7.00
C PRO A 65 19.71 -2.91 -7.71
N ASP A 66 20.92 -2.76 -7.19
CA ASP A 66 22.11 -3.48 -7.69
C ASP A 66 22.17 -4.95 -7.24
N SER A 67 21.31 -5.34 -6.31
CA SER A 67 21.21 -6.68 -5.76
C SER A 67 19.82 -6.93 -5.19
N ALA A 68 19.40 -8.21 -5.16
CA ALA A 68 18.08 -8.58 -4.65
C ALA A 68 17.87 -8.19 -3.18
N GLY A 69 18.93 -8.19 -2.36
CA GLY A 69 18.88 -7.80 -0.95
C GLY A 69 18.55 -6.32 -0.69
N LYS A 70 18.49 -5.50 -1.73
CA LYS A 70 18.04 -4.11 -1.65
C LYS A 70 16.57 -3.92 -2.03
N ILE A 71 15.89 -4.98 -2.45
CA ILE A 71 14.43 -4.97 -2.59
C ILE A 71 13.85 -5.05 -1.19
N ARG A 72 13.21 -3.97 -0.74
CA ARG A 72 12.60 -3.86 0.58
C ARG A 72 11.12 -3.55 0.46
N ALA A 73 10.32 -4.22 1.28
CA ALA A 73 8.95 -3.79 1.51
C ALA A 73 8.95 -2.68 2.56
N ARG A 74 7.97 -1.78 2.48
CA ARG A 74 7.74 -0.79 3.53
C ARG A 74 6.57 -1.25 4.38
N GLU A 75 6.80 -1.36 5.68
CA GLU A 75 5.71 -1.61 6.61
C GLU A 75 4.68 -0.49 6.52
N TYR A 76 3.41 -0.89 6.45
CA TYR A 76 2.30 0.02 6.43
C TYR A 76 1.44 -0.22 7.66
N ASP A 77 1.22 0.84 8.44
CA ASP A 77 0.39 0.80 9.62
C ASP A 77 -1.08 0.55 9.23
N LEU A 78 -1.53 -0.68 9.47
CA LEU A 78 -2.90 -1.09 9.18
C LEU A 78 -3.92 -0.39 10.08
N ASP A 79 -3.55 0.02 11.31
CA ASP A 79 -4.47 0.77 12.17
C ASP A 79 -4.73 2.16 11.57
N ARG A 80 -3.66 2.85 11.15
CA ARG A 80 -3.77 4.11 10.40
C ARG A 80 -4.63 3.95 9.14
N ALA A 81 -4.49 2.84 8.42
CA ALA A 81 -5.29 2.54 7.23
C ALA A 81 -6.78 2.44 7.56
N ARG A 82 -7.13 1.64 8.57
CA ARG A 82 -8.52 1.45 9.04
C ARG A 82 -9.15 2.77 9.49
N ARG A 83 -8.43 3.56 10.30
CA ARG A 83 -8.88 4.89 10.73
C ARG A 83 -9.11 5.82 9.53
N SER A 84 -8.22 5.79 8.54
CA SER A 84 -8.38 6.58 7.32
C SER A 84 -9.60 6.13 6.49
N LEU A 85 -9.86 4.82 6.42
CA LEU A 85 -11.05 4.28 5.74
C LEU A 85 -12.31 4.80 6.40
N ILE A 86 -12.45 4.65 7.73
CA ILE A 86 -13.63 5.11 8.48
C ILE A 86 -13.83 6.62 8.26
N ARG A 87 -12.77 7.42 8.37
CA ARG A 87 -12.85 8.88 8.14
C ARG A 87 -13.36 9.21 6.73
N ASN A 88 -12.85 8.54 5.71
CA ASN A 88 -13.20 8.82 4.32
C ASN A 88 -14.62 8.32 3.99
N ALA A 89 -14.98 7.12 4.44
CA ALA A 89 -16.31 6.53 4.25
C ALA A 89 -17.41 7.40 4.90
N THR A 90 -17.12 7.99 6.06
CA THR A 90 -18.08 8.80 6.82
C THR A 90 -18.00 10.29 6.54
N GLN A 91 -17.10 10.75 5.66
CA GLN A 91 -16.81 12.17 5.47
C GLN A 91 -18.08 12.98 5.16
N ARG A 92 -18.97 12.43 4.33
CA ARG A 92 -20.21 13.07 3.87
C ARG A 92 -21.45 12.71 4.69
N ALA A 93 -21.34 11.81 5.66
CA ALA A 93 -22.44 11.40 6.52
C ALA A 93 -22.44 12.26 7.79
N ASP A 94 -23.57 12.88 8.12
CA ASP A 94 -23.71 13.66 9.36
C ASP A 94 -24.13 12.78 10.56
N PHE A 95 -24.75 11.64 10.26
CA PHE A 95 -25.23 10.66 11.23
C PHE A 95 -25.09 9.25 10.65
N LEU A 96 -24.68 8.29 11.48
CA LEU A 96 -24.54 6.88 11.11
C LEU A 96 -25.57 6.02 11.83
N THR A 97 -26.16 5.06 11.12
CA THR A 97 -27.09 4.06 11.67
C THR A 97 -26.36 2.88 12.30
N ALA A 98 -27.08 2.03 13.04
CA ALA A 98 -26.52 0.78 13.55
C ALA A 98 -25.96 -0.13 12.43
N ASP A 99 -26.60 -0.17 11.26
CA ASP A 99 -26.15 -0.95 10.09
C ASP A 99 -24.84 -0.39 9.50
N ASP A 100 -24.68 0.94 9.50
CA ASP A 100 -23.42 1.58 9.06
C ASP A 100 -22.25 1.19 9.98
N LEU A 101 -22.51 1.08 11.29
CA LEU A 101 -21.49 0.64 12.26
C LEU A 101 -21.09 -0.82 12.04
N ASP A 102 -22.05 -1.71 11.79
CA ASP A 102 -21.77 -3.11 11.45
C ASP A 102 -20.97 -3.23 10.15
N PHE A 103 -21.38 -2.49 9.14
CA PHE A 103 -20.68 -2.46 7.86
C PHE A 103 -19.22 -2.02 8.04
N LEU A 104 -18.98 -0.91 8.74
CA LEU A 104 -17.64 -0.41 8.97
C LEU A 104 -16.80 -1.38 9.80
N ALA A 105 -17.36 -2.00 10.83
CA ALA A 105 -16.69 -2.98 11.68
C ALA A 105 -16.23 -4.20 10.85
N ALA A 106 -17.12 -4.73 10.01
CA ALA A 106 -16.80 -5.82 9.10
C ALA A 106 -15.71 -5.42 8.08
N GLU A 107 -15.83 -4.23 7.48
CA GLU A 107 -14.90 -3.73 6.47
C GLU A 107 -13.48 -3.52 7.00
N VAL A 108 -13.34 -3.03 8.24
CA VAL A 108 -12.02 -2.84 8.88
C VAL A 108 -11.52 -4.07 9.64
N ASN A 109 -12.31 -5.15 9.68
CA ASN A 109 -12.06 -6.36 10.46
C ASN A 109 -11.77 -6.04 11.94
N ARG A 110 -12.68 -5.27 12.55
CA ARG A 110 -12.70 -4.86 13.97
C ARG A 110 -14.13 -4.93 14.51
N ASP A 111 -14.30 -4.55 15.77
CA ASP A 111 -15.60 -4.49 16.44
C ASP A 111 -16.24 -3.10 16.34
N ARG A 112 -17.48 -2.99 16.82
CA ARG A 112 -18.22 -1.72 16.83
C ARG A 112 -17.57 -0.72 17.78
N GLU A 113 -17.01 -1.18 18.89
CA GLU A 113 -16.34 -0.37 19.90
C GLU A 113 -15.19 0.43 19.28
N TYR A 114 -14.35 -0.23 18.48
CA TYR A 114 -13.28 0.41 17.72
C TYR A 114 -13.82 1.46 16.73
N VAL A 115 -14.88 1.13 15.98
CA VAL A 115 -15.47 2.09 15.02
C VAL A 115 -16.00 3.31 15.77
N GLN A 116 -16.72 3.13 16.88
CA GLN A 116 -17.22 4.22 17.71
C GLN A 116 -16.10 5.08 18.29
N GLU A 117 -14.98 4.48 18.74
CA GLU A 117 -13.80 5.23 19.18
C GLU A 117 -13.29 6.15 18.07
N VAL A 118 -13.11 5.62 16.86
CA VAL A 118 -12.64 6.41 15.71
C VAL A 118 -13.65 7.51 15.34
N LEU A 119 -14.95 7.22 15.38
CA LEU A 119 -16.01 8.22 15.10
C LEU A 119 -16.04 9.35 16.14
N ARG A 120 -15.77 9.04 17.42
CA ARG A 120 -15.61 10.05 18.49
C ARG A 120 -14.47 11.00 18.19
N GLU A 121 -13.31 10.48 17.78
CA GLU A 121 -12.13 11.30 17.45
C GLU A 121 -12.40 12.29 16.32
N ILE A 122 -13.25 11.92 15.36
CA ILE A 122 -13.62 12.78 14.23
C ILE A 122 -14.97 13.50 14.42
N ASN A 123 -15.53 13.48 15.63
CA ASN A 123 -16.78 14.14 16.02
C ASN A 123 -17.99 13.79 15.12
N LYS A 124 -18.09 12.53 14.67
CA LYS A 124 -19.27 12.03 13.94
C LYS A 124 -20.35 11.57 14.92
N LYS A 125 -21.61 11.72 14.53
CA LYS A 125 -22.75 11.23 15.31
C LYS A 125 -23.18 9.87 14.77
N TRP A 126 -23.69 9.02 15.65
CA TRP A 126 -24.25 7.73 15.27
C TRP A 126 -25.42 7.38 16.18
N GLU A 127 -26.18 6.38 15.76
CA GLU A 127 -27.29 5.80 16.51
C GLU A 127 -26.77 5.04 17.72
N GLU A 128 -27.13 5.53 18.91
CA GLU A 128 -26.91 4.80 20.15
C GLU A 128 -27.98 3.71 20.27
N ASN A 129 -27.55 2.46 20.48
CA ASN A 129 -28.43 1.35 20.82
C ASN A 129 -28.98 1.51 22.24
#